data_AF-A0A532E1S2-F1
#
_entry.id   AF-A0A532E1S2-F1
#
_cell.length_a   1.000
_cell.length_b   1.000
_cell.length_c   1.000
_cell.angle_alpha   90.00
_cell.angle_beta   90.00
_cell.angle_gamma   90.00
#
_symmetry.space_group_name_H-M   'P 1'
#
loop_
_entity.id
_entity.type
_entity.pdbx_description
1 polymer ?
#
loop_
_entity_poly.entity_id
_entity_poly.type
_entity_poly.pdbx_seq_one_letter_code
_entity_poly.pdbx_strand_id
1 'polypeptide(L)'
;LKSDVQAAEEKVESYRRSHNLSSSNGQLVSSQTLTQLNGEIVDAQSRVIAAQASYDALVASGINGANPDPTVSEALAALRDRSNSLRQQIDSQSMTFGPRHPTIVRLRTELETVNSQLRAEFSRTVGTAKASLDKARASLASLSSRMNDLKSNVFTDSESEVALRELERDAASKRAVYESFLSRARQISEREQIDTTNVQVISTAVPPPGRSWPPRPALVAGAGAFAGFALGILLAIGMGIIRDMRRPPNRSVLAASRA
;
A
#
# COMPACT_ATOMS: atom_id res chain seq x y z
N LEU A 1 -19.56 -14.99 10.94
CA LEU A 1 -18.17 -15.10 10.43
C LEU A 1 -18.12 -15.32 8.93
N LYS A 2 -18.49 -16.50 8.39
CA LYS A 2 -18.47 -16.72 6.92
C LYS A 2 -19.36 -15.72 6.15
N SER A 3 -20.59 -15.52 6.63
CA SER A 3 -21.52 -14.51 6.09
C SER A 3 -20.92 -13.10 6.07
N ASP A 4 -20.17 -12.75 7.12
CA ASP A 4 -19.65 -11.40 7.32
C ASP A 4 -18.47 -11.13 6.38
N VAL A 5 -17.65 -12.15 6.11
CA VAL A 5 -16.60 -12.10 5.08
C VAL A 5 -17.22 -11.93 3.70
N GLN A 6 -18.21 -12.76 3.35
CA GLN A 6 -18.89 -12.66 2.06
C GLN A 6 -19.54 -11.28 1.86
N ALA A 7 -20.23 -10.77 2.87
CA ALA A 7 -20.86 -9.45 2.81
C ALA A 7 -19.82 -8.32 2.69
N ALA A 8 -18.66 -8.44 3.34
CA ALA A 8 -17.59 -7.45 3.22
C ALA A 8 -16.90 -7.49 1.83
N GLU A 9 -16.64 -8.67 1.30
CA GLU A 9 -16.09 -8.85 -0.05
C GLU A 9 -17.06 -8.37 -1.13
N GLU A 10 -18.35 -8.64 -0.98
CA GLU A 10 -19.38 -8.17 -1.90
C GLU A 10 -19.53 -6.63 -1.87
N LYS A 11 -19.33 -6.00 -0.71
CA LYS A 11 -19.25 -4.54 -0.59
C LYS A 11 -18.05 -3.97 -1.36
N VAL A 12 -16.88 -4.59 -1.26
CA VAL A 12 -15.69 -4.19 -2.04
C VAL A 12 -15.98 -4.28 -3.53
N GLU A 13 -16.49 -5.42 -4.00
CA GLU A 13 -16.74 -5.64 -5.43
C GLU A 13 -17.90 -4.80 -5.99
N SER A 14 -18.94 -4.53 -5.19
CA SER A 14 -20.00 -3.61 -5.59
C SER A 14 -19.52 -2.16 -5.64
N TYR A 15 -18.66 -1.74 -4.72
CA TYR A 15 -18.03 -0.42 -4.71
C TYR A 15 -17.09 -0.21 -5.90
N ARG A 16 -16.24 -1.21 -6.22
CA ARG A 16 -15.39 -1.16 -7.43
C ARG A 16 -16.22 -1.00 -8.70
N ARG A 17 -17.33 -1.73 -8.81
CA ARG A 17 -18.23 -1.66 -9.96
C ARG A 17 -18.98 -0.34 -10.04
N SER A 18 -19.52 0.17 -8.93
CA SER A 18 -20.31 1.40 -8.92
C SER A 18 -19.48 2.65 -9.21
N HIS A 19 -18.18 2.63 -8.88
CA HIS A 19 -17.26 3.74 -9.10
C HIS A 19 -16.29 3.50 -10.27
N ASN A 20 -16.52 2.46 -11.08
CA ASN A 20 -15.69 2.09 -12.24
C ASN A 20 -14.19 2.09 -11.96
N LEU A 21 -13.79 1.71 -10.75
CA LEU A 21 -12.39 1.67 -10.31
C LEU A 21 -11.69 0.47 -10.95
N SER A 22 -11.37 0.61 -12.22
CA SER A 22 -10.57 -0.34 -12.98
C SER A 22 -9.09 -0.03 -12.78
N SER A 23 -8.40 -0.89 -12.04
CA SER A 23 -6.96 -0.85 -11.88
C SER A 23 -6.31 -1.81 -12.89
N SER A 24 -5.37 -1.32 -13.69
CA SER A 24 -4.48 -2.16 -14.49
C SER A 24 -3.08 -2.10 -13.88
N ASN A 25 -2.47 -3.24 -13.56
CA ASN A 25 -1.13 -3.33 -12.96
C ASN A 25 -0.93 -2.50 -11.66
N GLY A 26 -1.98 -2.31 -10.86
CA GLY A 26 -1.91 -1.54 -9.62
C GLY A 26 -1.95 -0.02 -9.78
N GLN A 27 -2.17 0.50 -11.00
CA GLN A 27 -2.48 1.90 -11.25
C GLN A 27 -3.90 2.06 -11.82
N LEU A 28 -4.56 3.16 -11.44
CA LEU A 28 -5.82 3.58 -12.02
C LEU A 28 -5.65 3.84 -13.52
N VAL A 29 -6.57 3.32 -14.34
CA VAL A 29 -6.59 3.56 -15.79
C VAL A 29 -6.66 5.06 -16.11
N SER A 30 -7.32 5.86 -15.27
CA SER A 30 -7.39 7.31 -15.39
C SER A 30 -6.02 7.98 -15.21
N SER A 31 -5.17 7.49 -14.30
CA SER A 31 -3.80 7.96 -14.11
C SER A 31 -2.88 7.64 -15.30
N GLN A 32 -3.00 6.43 -15.86
CA GLN A 32 -2.27 6.04 -17.07
C GLN A 32 -2.65 6.91 -18.27
N THR A 33 -3.96 7.13 -18.45
CA THR A 33 -4.50 7.97 -19.52
C THR A 33 -4.03 9.41 -19.38
N LEU A 34 -3.96 9.93 -18.14
CA LEU A 34 -3.47 11.28 -17.85
C LEU A 34 -2.00 11.45 -18.27
N THR A 35 -1.16 10.45 -17.99
CA THR A 35 0.25 10.46 -18.40
C THR A 35 0.39 10.43 -19.93
N GLN A 36 -0.39 9.59 -20.61
CA GLN A 36 -0.40 9.51 -22.07
C GLN A 36 -0.87 10.83 -22.70
N LEU A 37 -1.96 11.42 -22.20
CA LEU A 37 -2.49 12.69 -22.68
C LEU A 37 -1.51 13.85 -22.46
N ASN A 38 -0.76 13.84 -21.36
CA ASN A 38 0.30 14.83 -21.14
C ASN A 38 1.39 14.75 -22.21
N GLY A 39 1.78 13.54 -22.63
CA GLY A 39 2.68 13.33 -23.77
C GLY A 39 2.10 13.89 -25.07
N GLU A 40 0.83 13.59 -25.38
CA GLU A 40 0.16 14.12 -26.57
C GLU A 40 0.04 15.66 -26.57
N ILE A 41 -0.13 16.27 -25.40
CA ILE A 41 -0.15 17.74 -25.27
C ILE A 41 1.22 18.33 -25.58
N VAL A 42 2.30 17.76 -25.08
CA VAL A 42 3.67 18.22 -25.38
C VAL A 42 3.95 18.12 -26.88
N ASP A 43 3.56 17.01 -27.50
CA ASP A 43 3.68 16.85 -28.96
C ASP A 43 2.83 17.88 -29.72
N ALA A 44 1.60 18.12 -29.28
CA ALA A 44 0.72 19.12 -29.88
C ALA A 44 1.28 20.55 -29.73
N GLN A 45 1.88 20.88 -28.57
CA GLN A 45 2.58 22.15 -28.36
C GLN A 45 3.75 22.30 -29.33
N SER A 46 4.57 21.25 -29.50
CA SER A 46 5.66 21.26 -30.48
C SER A 46 5.15 21.51 -31.90
N ARG A 47 4.01 20.91 -32.28
CA ARG A 47 3.38 21.15 -33.59
C ARG A 47 2.89 22.59 -33.75
N VAL A 48 2.33 23.19 -32.71
CA VAL A 48 1.91 24.60 -32.73
C VAL A 48 3.13 25.51 -32.90
N ILE A 49 4.21 25.26 -32.16
CA ILE A 49 5.44 26.04 -32.26
C ILE A 49 6.04 25.94 -33.67
N ALA A 50 6.12 24.73 -34.22
CA ALA A 50 6.62 24.52 -35.58
C ALA A 50 5.75 25.23 -36.62
N ALA A 51 4.42 25.06 -36.55
CA ALA A 51 3.49 25.73 -37.47
C ALA A 51 3.53 27.26 -37.36
N GLN A 52 3.69 27.78 -36.14
CA GLN A 52 3.84 29.21 -35.87
C GLN A 52 5.13 29.74 -36.50
N ALA A 53 6.25 29.06 -36.27
CA ALA A 53 7.54 29.43 -36.84
C ALA A 53 7.50 29.43 -38.37
N SER A 54 6.89 28.41 -39.00
CA SER A 54 6.74 28.36 -40.45
C SER A 54 5.86 29.49 -40.99
N TYR A 55 4.75 29.81 -40.30
CA TYR A 55 3.88 30.93 -40.67
C TYR A 55 4.60 32.28 -40.55
N ASP A 56 5.27 32.53 -39.42
CA ASP A 56 5.99 33.78 -39.16
C ASP A 56 7.16 33.96 -40.13
N ALA A 57 7.90 32.89 -40.42
CA ALA A 57 8.97 32.90 -41.40
C ALA A 57 8.45 33.22 -42.81
N LEU A 58 7.30 32.66 -43.21
CA LEU A 58 6.69 32.94 -44.52
C LEU A 58 6.21 34.39 -44.62
N VAL A 59 5.60 34.93 -43.56
CA VAL A 59 5.13 36.32 -43.51
C VAL A 59 6.31 37.29 -43.49
N ALA A 60 7.36 37.01 -42.72
CA ALA A 60 8.55 37.85 -42.62
C ALA A 60 9.38 37.85 -43.92
N SER A 61 9.48 36.70 -44.60
CA SER A 61 10.14 36.56 -45.90
C SER A 61 9.40 37.33 -46.99
N GLY A 62 8.07 37.37 -46.90
CA GLY A 62 7.22 38.08 -47.86
C GLY A 62 7.30 37.48 -49.27
N ILE A 63 6.76 38.20 -50.25
CA ILE A 63 6.60 37.69 -51.63
C ILE A 63 7.96 37.46 -52.31
N ASN A 64 9.00 38.22 -51.94
CA ASN A 64 10.29 38.19 -52.61
C ASN A 64 11.41 37.50 -51.80
N GLY A 65 11.17 37.14 -50.53
CA GLY A 65 12.18 36.49 -49.72
C GLY A 65 12.32 34.99 -50.01
N ALA A 66 13.47 34.42 -49.66
CA ALA A 66 13.69 32.99 -49.73
C ALA A 66 12.81 32.29 -48.68
N ASN A 67 12.01 31.31 -49.10
CA ASN A 67 11.25 30.51 -48.15
C ASN A 67 12.21 29.46 -47.56
N PRO A 68 12.33 29.36 -46.23
CA PRO A 68 13.21 28.37 -45.61
C PRO A 68 12.66 26.94 -45.70
N ASP A 69 11.36 26.77 -45.98
CA ASP A 69 10.72 25.47 -46.03
C ASP A 69 10.53 25.00 -47.48
N PRO A 70 11.29 23.96 -47.93
CA PRO A 70 11.24 23.46 -49.31
C PRO A 70 9.90 22.82 -49.67
N THR A 71 9.04 22.55 -48.68
CA THR A 71 7.69 22.03 -48.92
C THR A 71 6.67 23.10 -49.28
N VAL A 72 7.00 24.39 -49.04
CA VAL A 72 6.07 25.54 -49.13
C VAL A 72 5.96 26.06 -50.58
N SER A 73 5.83 25.12 -51.51
CA SER A 73 5.40 25.28 -52.90
C SER A 73 6.51 25.59 -53.91
N GLU A 74 6.92 24.54 -54.63
CA GLU A 74 7.70 24.60 -55.88
C GLU A 74 7.10 25.58 -56.90
N ALA A 75 5.76 25.76 -56.90
CA ALA A 75 5.09 26.72 -57.76
C ALA A 75 5.47 28.18 -57.47
N LEU A 76 5.69 28.54 -56.20
CA LEU A 76 6.12 29.89 -55.83
C LEU A 76 7.55 30.17 -56.29
N ALA A 77 8.43 29.17 -56.18
CA ALA A 77 9.79 29.24 -56.70
C ALA A 77 9.79 29.38 -58.24
N ALA A 78 9.01 28.55 -58.95
CA ALA A 78 8.88 28.62 -60.41
C ALA A 78 8.35 29.98 -60.90
N LEU A 79 7.34 30.56 -60.23
CA LEU A 79 6.81 31.89 -60.56
C LEU A 79 7.83 33.01 -60.31
N ARG A 80 8.64 32.91 -59.24
CA ARG A 80 9.74 33.85 -58.96
C ARG A 80 10.82 33.77 -60.03
N ASP A 81 11.24 32.57 -60.40
CA ASP A 81 12.24 32.36 -61.45
C ASP A 81 11.74 32.90 -62.79
N ARG A 82 10.45 32.68 -63.11
CA ARG A 82 9.83 33.27 -64.31
C ARG A 82 9.83 34.79 -64.25
N SER A 83 9.44 35.40 -63.13
CA SER A 83 9.45 36.87 -62.95
C SER A 83 10.86 37.45 -63.12
N ASN A 84 11.86 36.81 -62.52
CA ASN A 84 13.27 37.22 -62.64
C ASN A 84 13.79 37.07 -64.08
N SER A 85 13.45 35.98 -64.77
CA SER A 85 13.82 35.79 -66.18
C SER A 85 13.20 36.84 -67.10
N LEU A 86 11.94 37.22 -66.87
CA LEU A 86 11.25 38.27 -67.63
C LEU A 86 11.86 39.64 -67.36
N ARG A 87 12.23 39.95 -66.11
CA ARG A 87 12.96 41.18 -65.77
C ARG A 87 14.29 41.27 -66.51
N GLN A 88 15.10 40.20 -66.48
CA GLN A 88 16.37 40.14 -67.22
C GLN A 88 16.18 40.30 -68.73
N GLN A 89 15.12 39.72 -69.31
CA GLN A 89 14.79 39.91 -70.72
C GLN A 89 14.37 41.34 -71.03
N ILE A 90 13.58 41.98 -70.16
CA ILE A 90 13.22 43.40 -70.31
C ILE A 90 14.47 44.26 -70.24
N ASP A 91 15.36 44.03 -69.28
CA ASP A 91 16.57 44.85 -69.08
C ASP A 91 17.52 44.74 -70.27
N SER A 92 17.77 43.51 -70.76
CA SER A 92 18.61 43.29 -71.94
C SER A 92 18.01 43.88 -73.22
N GLN A 93 16.71 43.74 -73.44
CA GLN A 93 16.05 44.30 -74.62
C GLN A 93 15.88 45.82 -74.54
N SER A 94 15.81 46.40 -73.33
CA SER A 94 15.72 47.86 -73.14
C SER A 94 17.02 48.57 -73.49
N MET A 95 18.16 47.86 -73.56
CA MET A 95 19.42 48.41 -74.05
C MET A 95 19.40 48.66 -75.57
N THR A 96 18.61 47.89 -76.32
CA THR A 96 18.53 47.95 -77.79
C THR A 96 17.26 48.66 -78.27
N PHE A 97 16.14 48.46 -77.57
CA PHE A 97 14.84 48.96 -77.97
C PHE A 97 14.33 50.04 -76.99
N GLY A 98 13.69 51.07 -77.53
CA GLY A 98 13.09 52.13 -76.71
C GLY A 98 11.90 51.65 -75.87
N PRO A 99 11.49 52.40 -74.83
CA PRO A 99 10.46 51.99 -73.87
C PRO A 99 9.06 51.74 -74.46
N ARG A 100 8.77 52.26 -75.66
CA ARG A 100 7.49 52.13 -76.36
C ARG A 100 7.49 51.03 -77.42
N HIS A 101 8.59 50.28 -77.57
CA HIS A 101 8.67 49.22 -78.57
C HIS A 101 7.68 48.09 -78.25
N PRO A 102 6.95 47.53 -79.23
CA PRO A 102 5.93 46.50 -79.00
C PRO A 102 6.42 45.30 -78.19
N THR A 103 7.67 44.85 -78.40
CA THR A 103 8.25 43.74 -77.64
C THR A 103 8.40 44.05 -76.15
N ILE A 104 8.87 45.25 -75.80
CA ILE A 104 9.01 45.68 -74.40
C ILE A 104 7.65 45.78 -73.71
N VAL A 105 6.65 46.32 -74.41
CA VAL A 105 5.28 46.39 -73.91
C VAL A 105 4.74 44.99 -73.62
N ARG A 106 4.92 44.04 -74.55
CA ARG A 106 4.49 42.65 -74.36
C ARG A 106 5.15 42.00 -73.14
N LEU A 107 6.48 42.13 -73.01
CA LEU A 107 7.22 41.55 -71.88
C LEU A 107 6.79 42.16 -70.53
N ARG A 108 6.51 43.47 -70.49
CA ARG A 108 6.00 44.14 -69.28
C ARG A 108 4.61 43.65 -68.90
N THR A 109 3.72 43.46 -69.88
CA THR A 109 2.39 42.89 -69.63
C THR A 109 2.50 41.44 -69.12
N GLU A 110 3.41 40.64 -69.67
CA GLU A 110 3.67 39.28 -69.19
C GLU A 110 4.22 39.28 -67.76
N LEU A 111 5.17 40.18 -67.47
CA LEU A 111 5.72 40.35 -66.12
C LEU A 111 4.63 40.74 -65.11
N GLU A 112 3.73 41.66 -65.45
CA GLU A 112 2.62 42.03 -64.55
C GLU A 112 1.66 40.86 -64.33
N THR A 113 1.40 40.07 -65.37
CA THR A 113 0.59 38.85 -65.26
C THR A 113 1.24 37.86 -64.30
N VAL A 114 2.53 37.56 -64.47
CA VAL A 114 3.28 36.65 -63.57
C VAL A 114 3.34 37.21 -62.14
N ASN A 115 3.52 38.51 -61.96
CA ASN A 115 3.53 39.13 -60.63
C ASN A 115 2.17 39.09 -59.93
N SER A 116 1.06 39.13 -60.67
CA SER A 116 -0.28 38.97 -60.10
C SER A 116 -0.55 37.52 -59.69
N GLN A 117 -0.12 36.55 -60.51
CA GLN A 117 -0.13 35.12 -60.17
C GLN A 117 0.73 34.83 -58.94
N LEU A 118 1.93 35.41 -58.86
CA LEU A 118 2.83 35.27 -57.71
C LEU A 118 2.20 35.79 -56.42
N ARG A 119 1.53 36.95 -56.46
CA ARG A 119 0.78 37.50 -55.32
C ARG A 119 -0.37 36.59 -54.89
N ALA A 120 -1.11 36.04 -55.84
CA ALA A 120 -2.22 35.12 -55.57
C ALA A 120 -1.73 33.81 -54.93
N GLU A 121 -0.69 33.18 -55.49
CA GLU A 121 -0.10 31.96 -54.93
C GLU A 121 0.54 32.20 -53.55
N PHE A 122 1.21 33.33 -53.35
CA PHE A 122 1.73 33.69 -52.04
C PHE A 122 0.61 33.82 -51.00
N SER A 123 -0.46 34.54 -51.32
CA SER A 123 -1.63 34.69 -50.44
C SER A 123 -2.27 33.33 -50.12
N ARG A 124 -2.43 32.46 -51.12
CA ARG A 124 -2.94 31.09 -50.94
C ARG A 124 -2.04 30.26 -50.02
N THR A 125 -0.73 30.39 -50.18
CA THR A 125 0.27 29.67 -49.38
C THR A 125 0.26 30.14 -47.92
N VAL A 126 0.21 31.45 -47.68
CA VAL A 126 0.05 32.05 -46.35
C VAL A 126 -1.26 31.61 -45.71
N GLY A 127 -2.36 31.61 -46.46
CA GLY A 127 -3.66 31.11 -45.99
C GLY A 127 -3.62 29.64 -45.58
N THR A 128 -2.90 28.80 -46.33
CA THR A 128 -2.71 27.39 -46.01
C THR A 128 -1.87 27.20 -44.75
N ALA A 129 -0.77 27.95 -44.60
CA ALA A 129 0.07 27.94 -43.40
C ALA A 129 -0.72 28.40 -42.16
N LYS A 130 -1.52 29.46 -42.29
CA LYS A 130 -2.42 29.93 -41.22
C LYS A 130 -3.45 28.88 -40.81
N ALA A 131 -4.10 28.24 -41.79
CA ALA A 131 -5.06 27.17 -41.50
C ALA A 131 -4.41 25.97 -40.78
N SER A 132 -3.16 25.63 -41.13
CA SER A 132 -2.38 24.60 -40.43
C SER A 132 -2.10 24.99 -38.97
N LEU A 133 -1.67 26.23 -38.74
CA LEU A 133 -1.45 26.79 -37.40
C LEU A 133 -2.74 26.78 -36.56
N ASP A 134 -3.86 27.25 -37.13
CA ASP A 134 -5.15 27.28 -36.44
C ASP A 134 -5.64 25.87 -36.10
N LYS A 135 -5.44 24.90 -37.01
CA LYS A 135 -5.71 23.48 -36.75
C LYS A 135 -4.85 22.93 -35.61
N ALA A 136 -3.56 23.24 -35.58
CA ALA A 136 -2.66 22.80 -34.51
C ALA A 136 -3.08 23.40 -33.16
N ARG A 137 -3.44 24.70 -33.13
CA ARG A 137 -3.94 25.38 -31.92
C ARG A 137 -5.25 24.80 -31.43
N ALA A 138 -6.20 24.52 -32.34
CA ALA A 138 -7.47 23.90 -31.99
C ALA A 138 -7.26 22.49 -31.42
N SER A 139 -6.33 21.70 -31.98
CA SER A 139 -5.96 20.40 -31.45
C SER A 139 -5.39 20.52 -30.03
N LEU A 140 -4.48 21.46 -29.79
CA LEU A 140 -3.91 21.70 -28.46
C LEU A 140 -4.99 22.12 -27.45
N ALA A 141 -5.91 23.01 -27.84
CA ALA A 141 -7.00 23.46 -26.98
C ALA A 141 -7.94 22.30 -26.62
N SER A 142 -8.27 21.43 -27.60
CA SER A 142 -9.10 20.25 -27.36
C SER A 142 -8.44 19.25 -26.41
N LEU A 143 -7.14 18.96 -26.60
CA LEU A 143 -6.38 18.09 -25.70
C LEU A 143 -6.28 18.70 -24.29
N SER A 144 -6.06 20.01 -24.19
CA SER A 144 -6.01 20.71 -22.90
C SER A 144 -7.35 20.68 -22.16
N SER A 145 -8.48 20.82 -22.88
CA SER A 145 -9.81 20.66 -22.29
C SER A 145 -10.02 19.25 -21.76
N ARG A 146 -9.71 18.24 -22.57
CA ARG A 146 -9.80 16.81 -22.17
C ARG A 146 -8.93 16.51 -20.95
N MET A 147 -7.77 17.15 -20.84
CA MET A 147 -6.87 17.00 -19.70
C MET A 147 -7.49 17.58 -18.42
N ASN A 148 -8.16 18.73 -18.51
CA ASN A 148 -8.85 19.31 -17.36
C ASN A 148 -10.02 18.41 -16.90
N ASP A 149 -10.79 17.89 -17.85
CA ASP A 149 -11.89 16.96 -17.56
C ASP A 149 -11.37 15.67 -16.89
N LEU A 150 -10.30 15.09 -17.44
CA LEU A 150 -9.69 13.88 -16.90
C LEU A 150 -9.06 14.13 -15.53
N LYS A 151 -8.47 15.31 -15.30
CA LYS A 151 -7.90 15.68 -14.00
C LYS A 151 -8.99 15.74 -12.91
N SER A 152 -10.17 16.27 -13.23
CA SER A 152 -11.32 16.24 -12.33
C SER A 152 -11.72 14.81 -11.99
N ASN A 153 -11.77 13.92 -13.00
CA ASN A 153 -12.11 12.51 -12.79
C ASN A 153 -11.07 11.80 -11.92
N VAL A 154 -9.78 12.06 -12.11
CA VAL A 154 -8.70 11.46 -11.31
C VAL A 154 -8.81 11.83 -9.83
N PHE A 155 -9.23 13.06 -9.50
CA PHE A 155 -9.45 13.43 -8.10
C PHE A 155 -10.60 12.65 -7.46
N THR A 156 -11.74 12.54 -8.17
CA THR A 156 -12.89 11.74 -7.72
C THR A 156 -12.54 10.25 -7.60
N ASP A 157 -11.77 9.71 -8.56
CA ASP A 157 -11.29 8.34 -8.54
C ASP A 157 -10.34 8.11 -7.35
N SER A 158 -9.47 9.08 -7.05
CA SER A 158 -8.53 8.99 -5.93
C SER A 158 -9.24 8.98 -4.57
N GLU A 159 -10.29 9.78 -4.38
CA GLU A 159 -11.12 9.73 -3.17
C GLU A 159 -11.81 8.38 -3.04
N SER A 160 -12.37 7.90 -4.16
CA SER A 160 -13.01 6.59 -4.25
C SER A 160 -12.03 5.45 -3.95
N GLU A 161 -10.78 5.55 -4.41
CA GLU A 161 -9.73 4.56 -4.13
C GLU A 161 -9.34 4.51 -2.65
N VAL A 162 -9.37 5.64 -1.94
CA VAL A 162 -9.14 5.68 -0.49
C VAL A 162 -10.28 4.93 0.23
N ALA A 163 -11.53 5.19 -0.12
CA ALA A 163 -12.68 4.50 0.45
C ALA A 163 -12.69 3.00 0.10
N LEU A 164 -12.30 2.64 -1.13
CA LEU A 164 -12.12 1.24 -1.53
C LEU A 164 -11.07 0.54 -0.66
N ARG A 165 -9.91 1.17 -0.44
CA ARG A 165 -8.86 0.61 0.42
C ARG A 165 -9.31 0.41 1.86
N GLU A 166 -10.20 1.25 2.37
CA GLU A 166 -10.80 1.05 3.69
C GLU A 166 -11.71 -0.18 3.72
N LEU A 167 -12.58 -0.35 2.71
CA LEU A 167 -13.43 -1.53 2.57
C LEU A 167 -12.61 -2.82 2.40
N GLU A 168 -11.53 -2.77 1.63
CA GLU A 168 -10.60 -3.89 1.45
C GLU A 168 -9.91 -4.26 2.77
N ARG A 169 -9.50 -3.27 3.57
CA ARG A 169 -8.93 -3.52 4.92
C ARG A 169 -9.95 -4.15 5.86
N ASP A 170 -11.20 -3.69 5.86
CA ASP A 170 -12.26 -4.30 6.68
C ASP A 170 -12.53 -5.75 6.23
N ALA A 171 -12.65 -6.00 4.93
CA ALA A 171 -12.81 -7.34 4.38
C ALA A 171 -11.62 -8.25 4.73
N ALA A 172 -10.39 -7.76 4.58
CA ALA A 172 -9.17 -8.50 4.93
C ALA A 172 -9.11 -8.82 6.44
N SER A 173 -9.49 -7.88 7.30
CA SER A 173 -9.56 -8.10 8.75
C SER A 173 -10.57 -9.19 9.11
N LYS A 174 -11.79 -9.13 8.55
CA LYS A 174 -12.81 -10.18 8.77
C LYS A 174 -12.36 -11.54 8.24
N ARG A 175 -11.68 -11.56 7.07
CA ARG A 175 -11.13 -12.78 6.48
C ARG A 175 -10.07 -13.39 7.40
N ALA A 176 -9.13 -12.59 7.91
CA ALA A 176 -8.10 -13.05 8.84
C ALA A 176 -8.69 -13.64 10.13
N VAL A 177 -9.73 -13.02 10.70
CA VAL A 177 -10.45 -13.55 11.87
C VAL A 177 -11.12 -14.88 11.54
N TYR A 178 -11.78 -14.98 10.38
CA TYR A 178 -12.43 -16.22 9.94
C TYR A 178 -11.43 -17.36 9.71
N GLU A 179 -10.30 -17.07 9.06
CA GLU A 179 -9.21 -18.03 8.84
C GLU A 179 -8.59 -18.50 10.16
N SER A 180 -8.36 -17.58 11.10
CA SER A 180 -7.89 -17.90 12.46
C SER A 180 -8.87 -18.80 13.20
N PHE A 181 -10.18 -18.50 13.13
CA PHE A 181 -11.23 -19.33 13.72
C PHE A 181 -11.25 -20.74 13.11
N LEU A 182 -11.20 -20.86 11.78
CA LEU A 182 -11.16 -22.16 11.10
C LEU A 182 -9.90 -22.94 11.48
N SER A 183 -8.74 -22.28 11.57
CA SER A 183 -7.49 -22.91 12.01
C SER A 183 -7.61 -23.42 13.44
N ARG A 184 -8.18 -22.63 14.36
CA ARG A 184 -8.37 -23.02 15.76
C ARG A 184 -9.35 -24.19 15.87
N ALA A 185 -10.45 -24.15 15.11
CA ALA A 185 -11.44 -25.23 15.08
C ALA A 185 -10.83 -26.55 14.57
N ARG A 186 -10.00 -26.50 13.52
CA ARG A 186 -9.25 -27.68 13.03
C ARG A 186 -8.31 -28.23 14.10
N GLN A 187 -7.52 -27.38 14.77
CA GLN A 187 -6.63 -27.80 15.85
C GLN A 187 -7.36 -28.47 17.02
N ILE A 188 -8.56 -27.98 17.37
CA ILE A 188 -9.38 -28.59 18.44
C ILE A 188 -9.94 -29.94 17.97
N SER A 189 -10.48 -30.01 16.76
CA SER A 189 -11.00 -31.27 16.20
C SER A 189 -9.93 -32.36 16.09
N GLU A 190 -8.71 -32.00 15.69
CA GLU A 190 -7.58 -32.93 15.67
C GLU A 190 -7.19 -33.38 17.10
N ARG A 191 -7.29 -32.50 18.10
CA ARG A 191 -7.07 -32.86 19.52
C ARG A 191 -8.15 -33.78 20.08
N GLU A 192 -9.42 -33.62 19.72
CA GLU A 192 -10.49 -34.55 20.15
C GLU A 192 -10.32 -35.94 19.52
N GLN A 193 -9.76 -36.02 18.32
CA GLN A 193 -9.46 -37.28 17.64
C GLN A 193 -8.27 -38.02 18.26
N ILE A 194 -7.41 -37.31 19.01
CA ILE A 194 -6.41 -37.89 19.89
C ILE A 194 -7.09 -38.17 21.22
N ASP A 195 -7.55 -39.41 21.42
CA ASP A 195 -8.21 -39.87 22.64
C ASP A 195 -7.44 -39.43 23.91
N THR A 196 -8.01 -38.50 24.67
CA THR A 196 -7.44 -38.00 25.93
C THR A 196 -7.82 -38.86 27.13
N THR A 197 -8.45 -40.02 26.90
CA THR A 197 -8.68 -41.05 27.93
C THR A 197 -7.39 -41.81 28.24
N ASN A 198 -6.30 -41.10 28.53
CA ASN A 198 -5.11 -41.68 29.15
C ASN A 198 -5.20 -41.43 30.66
N VAL A 199 -6.32 -41.82 31.28
CA VAL A 199 -6.47 -41.84 32.74
C VAL A 199 -5.77 -43.09 33.24
N GLN A 200 -4.47 -42.98 33.50
CA GLN A 200 -3.70 -44.04 34.13
C GLN A 200 -3.59 -43.76 35.63
N VAL A 201 -4.08 -44.68 36.45
CA VAL A 201 -3.89 -44.61 37.91
C VAL A 201 -2.41 -44.86 38.20
N ILE A 202 -1.64 -43.79 38.43
CA ILE A 202 -0.18 -43.86 38.63
C ILE A 202 0.18 -44.59 39.93
N SER A 203 -0.66 -44.48 40.96
CA SER A 203 -0.55 -45.31 42.16
C SER A 203 -1.86 -45.34 42.94
N THR A 204 -2.31 -46.52 43.34
CA THR A 204 -3.34 -46.67 44.38
C THR A 204 -2.75 -46.24 45.73
N ALA A 205 -3.59 -45.67 46.61
CA ALA A 205 -3.15 -45.12 47.89
C ALA A 205 -2.42 -46.18 48.73
N VAL A 206 -1.13 -45.95 49.02
CA VAL A 206 -0.32 -46.83 49.87
C VAL A 206 -0.60 -46.46 51.34
N PRO A 207 -1.16 -47.37 52.16
CA PRO A 207 -1.34 -47.12 53.58
C PRO A 207 0.02 -46.98 54.28
N PRO A 208 0.17 -46.08 55.27
CA PRO A 208 1.45 -45.81 55.92
C PRO A 208 2.08 -47.09 56.51
N PRO A 209 3.38 -47.38 56.29
CA PRO A 209 4.02 -48.64 56.69
C PRO A 209 4.22 -48.79 58.21
N GLY A 210 3.79 -47.82 59.02
CA GLY A 210 3.89 -47.91 60.47
C GLY A 210 3.26 -46.71 61.17
N ARG A 211 2.72 -46.97 62.36
CA ARG A 211 2.10 -45.97 63.23
C ARG A 211 3.18 -45.00 63.75
N SER A 212 3.12 -43.73 63.34
CA SER A 212 4.07 -42.67 63.72
C SER A 212 3.91 -42.21 65.18
N TRP A 213 2.86 -42.65 65.88
CA TRP A 213 2.51 -42.18 67.23
C TRP A 213 1.51 -43.16 67.88
N PRO A 214 1.63 -43.66 69.14
CA PRO A 214 2.51 -43.36 70.29
C PRO A 214 3.69 -44.36 70.48
N PRO A 215 4.63 -44.13 71.44
CA PRO A 215 5.82 -44.98 71.63
C PRO A 215 5.47 -46.45 71.92
N ARG A 216 6.37 -47.36 71.51
CA ARG A 216 6.20 -48.81 71.66
C ARG A 216 5.80 -49.16 73.10
N PRO A 217 4.77 -50.00 73.32
CA PRO A 217 4.27 -50.31 74.66
C PRO A 217 5.35 -50.89 75.58
N ALA A 218 6.36 -51.56 75.02
CA ALA A 218 7.53 -52.05 75.76
C ALA A 218 8.36 -50.91 76.42
N LEU A 219 8.44 -49.75 75.76
CA LEU A 219 9.18 -48.59 76.24
C LEU A 219 8.44 -47.89 77.39
N VAL A 220 7.11 -47.78 77.26
CA VAL A 220 6.24 -47.27 78.32
C VAL A 220 6.20 -48.22 79.52
N ALA A 221 6.16 -49.54 79.28
CA ALA A 221 6.20 -50.55 80.33
C ALA A 221 7.54 -50.54 81.09
N GLY A 222 8.67 -50.41 80.37
CA GLY A 222 9.99 -50.30 80.99
C GLY A 222 10.14 -49.05 81.86
N ALA A 223 9.69 -47.89 81.36
CA ALA A 223 9.70 -46.64 82.14
C ALA A 223 8.77 -46.71 83.37
N GLY A 224 7.58 -47.30 83.21
CA GLY A 224 6.62 -47.50 84.31
C GLY A 224 7.15 -48.45 85.38
N ALA A 225 7.81 -49.54 85.00
CA ALA A 225 8.44 -50.46 85.94
C ALA A 225 9.56 -49.78 86.74
N PHE A 226 10.39 -48.96 86.08
CA PHE A 226 11.48 -48.24 86.74
C PHE A 226 10.95 -47.18 87.71
N ALA A 227 9.96 -46.39 87.28
CA ALA A 227 9.31 -45.39 88.13
C ALA A 227 8.57 -46.03 89.31
N GLY A 228 7.86 -47.15 89.08
CA GLY A 228 7.17 -47.91 90.12
C GLY A 228 8.13 -48.51 91.15
N PHE A 229 9.27 -49.03 90.71
CA PHE A 229 10.31 -49.55 91.60
C PHE A 229 10.92 -48.44 92.46
N ALA A 230 11.24 -47.28 91.86
CA ALA A 230 11.76 -46.13 92.58
C ALA A 230 10.77 -45.59 93.63
N LEU A 231 9.48 -45.48 93.27
CA LEU A 231 8.41 -45.09 94.21
C LEU A 231 8.20 -46.13 95.31
N GLY A 232 8.29 -47.43 94.99
CA GLY A 232 8.19 -48.51 95.97
C GLY A 232 9.30 -48.45 97.02
N ILE A 233 10.54 -48.17 96.61
CA ILE A 233 11.67 -47.97 97.53
C ILE A 233 11.41 -46.75 98.43
N LEU A 234 10.99 -45.62 97.86
CA LEU A 234 10.65 -44.42 98.62
C LEU A 234 9.56 -44.66 99.67
N LEU A 235 8.50 -45.38 99.31
CA LEU A 235 7.42 -45.73 100.22
C LEU A 235 7.86 -46.73 101.30
N ALA A 236 8.72 -47.69 100.97
CA ALA A 236 9.26 -48.65 101.95
C ALA A 236 10.13 -47.95 103.00
N ILE A 237 10.97 -47.00 102.57
CA ILE A 237 11.76 -46.17 103.49
C ILE A 237 10.84 -45.29 104.34
N GLY A 238 9.85 -44.64 103.72
CA GLY A 238 8.87 -43.81 104.44
C GLY A 238 8.05 -44.59 105.48
N MET A 239 7.55 -45.78 105.13
CA MET A 239 6.87 -46.66 106.08
C MET A 239 7.81 -47.19 107.15
N GLY A 240 9.08 -47.47 106.83
CA GLY A 240 10.09 -47.89 107.80
C GLY A 240 10.27 -46.85 108.91
N ILE A 241 10.40 -45.58 108.53
CA ILE A 241 10.55 -44.45 109.46
C ILE A 241 9.26 -44.27 110.31
N ILE A 242 8.08 -44.36 109.69
CA ILE A 242 6.79 -44.24 110.40
C ILE A 242 6.58 -45.42 111.38
N ARG A 243 7.05 -46.61 111.02
CA ARG A 243 6.91 -47.81 111.86
C ARG A 243 7.89 -47.80 113.03
N ASP A 244 9.07 -47.19 112.86
CA ASP A 244 10.03 -47.00 113.95
C ASP A 244 9.54 -45.95 114.96
N MET A 245 8.85 -44.89 114.49
CA MET A 245 8.14 -43.94 115.37
C MET A 245 6.92 -44.53 116.11
N ARG A 246 6.44 -45.72 115.73
CA ARG A 246 5.26 -46.38 116.32
C ARG A 246 5.57 -47.65 117.11
N ARG A 247 6.85 -47.95 117.39
CA ARG A 247 7.23 -49.04 118.30
C ARG A 247 7.20 -48.56 119.75
N PRO A 248 6.28 -49.03 120.61
CA PRO A 248 6.42 -48.85 122.05
C PRO A 248 7.55 -49.76 122.56
N PRO A 249 8.45 -49.29 123.45
CA PRO A 249 9.37 -50.18 124.13
C PRO A 249 8.58 -51.13 125.05
N ASN A 250 8.66 -52.42 124.71
CA ASN A 250 8.00 -53.51 125.40
C ASN A 250 8.65 -53.76 126.78
N ARG A 251 7.81 -53.90 127.82
CA ARG A 251 8.20 -54.37 129.16
C ARG A 251 8.16 -55.90 129.21
N SER A 252 9.22 -56.51 129.76
CA SER A 252 9.18 -57.80 130.47
C SER A 252 10.48 -57.91 131.29
N VAL A 253 10.49 -57.60 132.60
CA VAL A 253 10.15 -58.46 133.75
C VAL A 253 11.15 -59.60 133.97
N LEU A 254 11.71 -59.66 135.18
CA LEU A 254 12.13 -60.81 136.03
C LEU A 254 13.36 -60.38 136.86
N ALA A 255 13.23 -60.06 138.15
CA ALA A 255 13.08 -60.95 139.32
C ALA A 255 14.44 -61.31 139.97
N ALA A 256 14.38 -61.45 141.31
CA ALA A 256 15.40 -61.96 142.24
C ALA A 256 16.46 -60.92 142.69
N SER A 257 16.96 -60.88 143.94
CA SER A 257 16.75 -61.63 145.18
C SER A 257 17.83 -61.15 146.16
N ARG A 258 17.46 -60.95 147.44
CA ARG A 258 18.29 -60.96 148.67
C ARG A 258 19.34 -59.85 148.87
N ALA A 259 19.11 -58.99 149.87
CA ALA A 259 19.65 -59.12 151.24
C ALA A 259 18.92 -58.15 152.16
#